data_AF-A0A537PBR3-F1
#
_entry.id   AF-A0A537PBR3-F1
#
_cell.length_a   1.000
_cell.length_b   1.000
_cell.length_c   1.000
_cell.angle_alpha   90.00
_cell.angle_beta   90.00
_cell.angle_gamma   90.00
#
_symmetry.space_group_name_H-M   'P 1'
#
loop_
_entity.id
_entity.type
_entity.pdbx_description
1 polymer ?
#
loop_
_entity_poly.entity_id
_entity_poly.type
_entity_poly.pdbx_seq_one_letter_code
_entity_poly.pdbx_strand_id
1 'polypeptide(L)'
;MNPDSFPCLTGHSYDQVVSAAYRKVVMTERPHYDHIIAAMSAPDATVFWCPYQRVILPHRFEGNRKGVVVVSKVGPVDIKVI
;
A
#
# COMPACT_ATOMS: atom_id res chain seq x y z
N MET A 1 -7.62 -11.84 7.40
CA MET A 1 -7.75 -10.74 6.43
C MET A 1 -6.36 -10.25 6.10
N ASN A 2 -5.70 -10.88 5.14
CA ASN A 2 -4.45 -10.36 4.59
C ASN A 2 -4.82 -9.73 3.25
N PRO A 3 -4.35 -8.52 2.94
CA PRO A 3 -4.47 -8.02 1.58
C PRO A 3 -3.74 -9.00 0.66
N ASP A 4 -4.34 -9.34 -0.48
CA ASP A 4 -3.71 -10.15 -1.52
C ASP A 4 -2.68 -9.31 -2.31
N SER A 5 -1.88 -8.55 -1.56
CA SER A 5 -0.77 -7.76 -2.02
C SER A 5 0.47 -8.32 -1.33
N PHE A 6 0.98 -9.42 -1.87
CA PHE A 6 2.42 -9.66 -1.82
C PHE A 6 3.14 -8.36 -2.23
N PRO A 7 4.35 -8.07 -1.72
CA PRO A 7 5.19 -7.06 -2.35
C PRO A 7 5.20 -7.40 -3.85
N CYS A 8 4.55 -6.55 -4.64
CA CYS A 8 4.09 -6.85 -5.98
C CYS A 8 5.19 -7.57 -6.76
N LEU A 9 4.89 -8.74 -7.33
CA LEU A 9 5.83 -9.48 -8.17
C LEU A 9 6.41 -8.51 -9.21
N THR A 10 7.75 -8.40 -9.24
CA THR A 10 8.44 -7.46 -10.11
C THR A 10 8.22 -7.86 -11.58
N GLY A 11 7.56 -7.03 -12.39
CA GLY A 11 7.48 -7.30 -13.83
C GLY A 11 6.57 -6.40 -14.67
N HIS A 12 5.53 -5.76 -14.11
CA HIS A 12 4.56 -5.01 -14.90
C HIS A 12 4.48 -3.51 -14.53
N SER A 13 3.99 -2.70 -15.47
CA SER A 13 3.86 -1.23 -15.33
C SER A 13 3.00 -0.83 -14.12
N TYR A 14 1.98 -1.63 -13.81
CA TYR A 14 1.13 -1.44 -12.65
C TYR A 14 1.93 -1.53 -11.34
N ASP A 15 2.83 -2.50 -11.22
CA ASP A 15 3.65 -2.72 -10.02
C ASP A 15 4.61 -1.56 -9.77
N GLN A 16 5.17 -0.99 -10.84
CA GLN A 16 6.03 0.18 -10.75
C GLN A 16 5.27 1.41 -10.22
N VAL A 17 4.02 1.61 -10.67
CA VAL A 17 3.19 2.74 -10.23
C VAL A 17 2.82 2.60 -8.75
N VAL A 18 2.37 1.41 -8.32
CA VAL A 18 1.95 1.22 -6.92
C VAL A 18 3.11 1.17 -5.94
N SER A 19 4.32 0.82 -6.39
CA SER A 19 5.54 0.77 -5.56
C SER A 19 6.34 2.08 -5.54
N ALA A 20 6.04 3.03 -6.44
CA ALA A 20 6.73 4.32 -6.51
C ALA A 20 6.69 5.08 -5.17
N ALA A 21 5.58 4.97 -4.44
CA ALA A 21 5.42 5.58 -3.12
C ALA A 21 6.44 5.05 -2.10
N TYR A 22 6.74 3.75 -2.08
CA TYR A 22 7.74 3.17 -1.18
C TYR A 22 9.12 3.74 -1.45
N ARG A 23 9.53 3.81 -2.72
CA ARG A 23 10.82 4.40 -3.12
C ARG A 23 10.90 5.87 -2.72
N LYS A 24 9.83 6.64 -2.93
CA LYS A 24 9.77 8.05 -2.52
C LYS A 24 10.00 8.22 -1.02
N VAL A 25 9.33 7.43 -0.18
CA VAL A 25 9.51 7.48 1.28
C VAL A 25 10.93 7.10 1.69
N VAL A 26 11.51 6.04 1.10
CA VAL A 26 12.91 5.64 1.37
C VAL A 26 13.91 6.76 1.04
N MET A 27 13.71 7.42 -0.10
CA MET A 27 14.63 8.46 -0.57
C MET A 27 14.48 9.78 0.18
N THR A 28 13.24 10.15 0.56
CA THR A 28 12.95 11.46 1.17
C THR A 28 12.85 11.42 2.70
N GLU A 29 12.71 10.23 3.28
CA GLU A 29 12.44 10.00 4.71
C GLU A 29 11.20 10.76 5.21
N ARG A 30 10.26 11.07 4.31
CA ARG A 30 8.98 11.71 4.61
C ARG A 30 7.83 10.71 4.47
N PRO A 31 6.85 10.71 5.38
CA PRO A 31 5.64 9.91 5.24
C PRO A 31 4.88 10.16 3.93
N HIS A 32 4.21 9.12 3.45
CA HIS A 32 3.27 9.19 2.33
C HIS A 32 1.88 8.72 2.77
N TYR A 33 0.84 9.40 2.30
CA TYR A 33 -0.55 9.16 2.69
C TYR A 33 -1.36 8.85 1.44
N ASP A 34 -2.07 7.73 1.47
CA ASP A 34 -2.91 7.26 0.38
C ASP A 34 -4.34 6.99 0.84
N HIS A 35 -5.25 7.20 -0.10
CA HIS A 35 -6.61 6.69 -0.07
C HIS A 35 -6.73 5.59 -1.12
N ILE A 36 -7.06 4.37 -0.70
CA ILE A 36 -7.06 3.20 -1.57
C ILE A 36 -8.44 2.56 -1.60
N ILE A 37 -8.83 2.03 -2.76
CA ILE A 37 -9.91 1.07 -2.94
C ILE A 37 -9.28 -0.17 -3.57
N ALA A 38 -9.38 -1.33 -2.91
CA ALA A 38 -8.80 -2.58 -3.40
C ALA A 38 -9.83 -3.71 -3.39
N ALA A 39 -9.70 -4.63 -4.36
CA ALA A 39 -10.42 -5.90 -4.32
C ALA A 39 -9.81 -6.80 -3.26
N MET A 40 -10.63 -7.36 -2.38
CA MET A 40 -10.23 -8.28 -1.32
C MET A 40 -11.12 -9.53 -1.34
N SER A 41 -10.54 -10.67 -0.96
CA SER A 41 -11.26 -11.94 -0.85
C SER A 41 -11.72 -12.19 0.58
N ALA A 42 -13.00 -12.48 0.76
CA ALA A 42 -13.57 -12.96 2.01
C ALA A 42 -13.24 -14.46 2.23
N PRO A 43 -13.44 -15.01 3.44
CA PRO A 43 -13.18 -16.42 3.74
C PRO A 43 -13.96 -17.42 2.87
N ASP A 44 -15.10 -17.00 2.32
CA ASP A 44 -15.95 -17.75 1.40
C ASP A 44 -15.53 -17.60 -0.08
N ALA A 45 -14.38 -17.00 -0.34
CA ALA A 45 -13.85 -16.64 -1.67
C ALA A 45 -14.67 -15.57 -2.43
N THR A 46 -15.64 -14.92 -1.80
CA THR A 46 -16.32 -13.76 -2.40
C THR A 46 -15.35 -12.59 -2.50
N VAL A 47 -15.27 -11.97 -3.69
CA VAL A 47 -14.47 -10.76 -3.91
C VAL A 47 -15.34 -9.52 -3.64
N PHE A 48 -14.83 -8.61 -2.81
CA PHE A 48 -15.48 -7.34 -2.53
C PHE A 48 -14.49 -6.17 -2.59
N TRP A 49 -14.99 -4.98 -2.89
CA TRP A 49 -14.19 -3.75 -2.90
C TRP A 49 -14.13 -3.15 -1.49
N CYS A 50 -12.91 -2.97 -0.98
CA CYS A 50 -12.65 -2.46 0.36
C CYS A 50 -11.90 -1.13 0.30
N PRO A 51 -12.50 -0.02 0.77
CA PRO A 51 -11.81 1.24 0.94
C PRO A 51 -10.98 1.25 2.23
N TYR A 52 -9.77 1.78 2.16
CA TYR A 52 -8.93 2.00 3.33
C TYR A 52 -7.96 3.17 3.15
N GLN A 53 -7.60 3.76 4.28
CA GLN A 53 -6.51 4.73 4.37
C GLN A 53 -5.21 3.98 4.60
N ARG A 54 -4.14 4.39 3.92
CA ARG A 54 -2.80 3.81 4.06
C ARG A 54 -1.78 4.91 4.32
N VAL A 55 -0.91 4.71 5.29
CA VAL A 55 0.26 5.55 5.54
C VAL A 55 1.52 4.72 5.38
N ILE A 56 2.46 5.21 4.57
CA ILE A 56 3.78 4.62 4.38
C ILE A 56 4.76 5.49 5.15
N LEU A 57 5.37 4.92 6.19
CA LEU A 57 6.29 5.61 7.08
C LEU A 57 7.73 5.18 6.81
N PRO A 58 8.71 6.09 6.94
CA PRO A 58 10.12 5.70 6.90
C PRO A 58 10.42 4.75 8.07
N HIS A 59 11.23 3.74 7.81
CA HIS A 59 11.61 2.75 8.82
C HIS A 59 13.10 2.37 8.68
N ARG A 60 13.70 1.97 9.81
CA ARG A 60 15.07 1.44 9.87
C ARG A 60 15.01 0.00 10.37
N PHE A 61 15.36 -0.93 9.49
CA PHE A 61 15.52 -2.33 9.85
C PHE A 61 16.85 -2.56 10.57
N GLU A 62 17.07 -3.79 11.03
CA GLU A 62 18.36 -4.23 11.59
C GLU A 62 19.52 -3.89 10.66
N GLY A 63 20.67 -3.53 11.25
CA GLY A 63 21.83 -3.05 10.50
C GLY A 63 21.64 -1.67 9.85
N ASN A 64 20.69 -0.86 10.33
CA ASN A 64 20.40 0.49 9.85
C ASN A 64 19.94 0.58 8.38
N ARG A 65 19.48 -0.53 7.81
CA ARG A 65 18.98 -0.58 6.45
C ARG A 65 17.70 0.25 6.32
N LYS A 66 17.70 1.20 5.38
CA LYS A 66 16.51 2.00 5.05
C LYS A 66 15.39 1.14 4.49
N GLY A 67 14.17 1.46 4.88
CA GLY A 67 12.98 0.85 4.34
C GLY A 67 11.73 1.61 4.75
N VAL A 68 10.59 0.92 4.69
CA VAL A 68 9.29 1.48 5.04
C VAL A 68 8.50 0.52 5.91
N VAL A 69 7.60 1.08 6.73
CA VAL A 69 6.51 0.34 7.36
C VAL A 69 5.19 0.90 6.87
N VAL A 70 4.21 0.03 6.65
CA VAL A 70 2.89 0.41 6.13
C VAL A 70 1.85 0.22 7.23
N VAL A 71 1.08 1.26 7.50
CA VAL A 71 -0.05 1.24 8.43
C VAL A 71 -1.32 1.47 7.64
N SER A 72 -2.31 0.59 7.81
CA SER A 72 -3.58 0.66 7.09
C SER A 72 -4.76 0.65 8.06
N LYS A 73 -5.80 1.43 7.75
CA LYS A 73 -7.05 1.43 8.49
C LYS A 73 -8.23 1.47 7.52
N VAL A 74 -9.12 0.48 7.63
CA VAL A 74 -10.39 0.46 6.87
C VAL A 74 -11.22 1.68 7.27
N GLY A 75 -11.79 2.35 6.27
CA GLY A 75 -12.57 3.55 6.48
C GLY A 75 -13.17 4.05 5.17
N PRO A 76 -14.17 4.95 5.24
CA PRO A 76 -14.76 5.54 4.06
C PRO A 76 -13.71 6.32 3.27
N VAL A 77 -13.73 6.14 1.95
CA VAL A 77 -12.87 6.83 0.99
C VAL A 77 -13.75 7.21 -0.19
N ASP A 78 -13.68 8.47 -0.63
CA ASP A 78 -14.34 8.96 -1.85
C ASP A 78 -13.26 9.38 -2.86
N ILE A 79 -13.10 8.61 -3.94
CA ILE A 79 -12.18 8.92 -5.05
C ILE A 79 -13.02 9.23 -6.27
N LYS A 80 -12.96 10.48 -6.74
CA LYS A 80 -13.59 10.91 -7.99
C LYS A 80 -12.54 11.00 -9.08
N VAL A 81 -12.74 10.26 -10.16
CA VAL A 81 -11.89 10.29 -11.36
C VAL A 81 -12.69 10.97 -12.47
N ILE A 82 -12.05 11.82 -13.27
CA ILE A 82 -12.63 12.49 -14.45
C ILE A 82 -12.27 11.68 -15.69
#